data_AF-A0AAW7AGG2-F1
#
_entry.id   AF-A0AAW7AGG2-F1
#
_cell.length_a   1.000
_cell.length_b   1.000
_cell.length_c   1.000
_cell.angle_alpha   90.00
_cell.angle_beta   90.00
_cell.angle_gamma   90.00
#
_symmetry.space_group_name_H-M   'P 1'
#
loop_
_entity.id
_entity.type
_entity.pdbx_description
1 polymer ?
#
loop_
_entity_poly.entity_id
_entity_poly.type
_entity_poly.pdbx_seq_one_letter_code
_entity_poly.pdbx_strand_id
1 'polypeptide(L)' 'SDQLKKHFGNKVYRTVIPRNVRLAEAPSHGKPAMYYDKYSAGAKAYLALAGEMLRREEIPV' A
#
# COMPACT_ATOMS: atom_id res chain seq x y z
N SER A 1 10.88 4.09 11.53
CA SER A 1 9.51 3.57 11.34
C SER A 1 8.99 2.77 12.55
N ASP A 2 9.86 2.14 13.36
CA ASP A 2 9.40 1.29 14.47
C ASP A 2 8.64 2.02 15.60
N GLN A 3 8.82 3.33 15.76
CA GLN A 3 8.07 4.10 16.75
C GLN A 3 6.56 4.08 16.50
N LEU A 4 6.14 4.17 15.23
CA LEU A 4 4.72 4.11 14.86
C LEU A 4 4.14 2.73 15.18
N LYS A 5 4.87 1.65 14.86
CA LYS A 5 4.46 0.29 15.18
C LYS A 5 4.38 0.07 16.69
N LYS A 6 5.33 0.59 17.47
CA LYS A 6 5.33 0.50 18.94
C LYS A 6 4.17 1.26 19.57
N HIS A 7 3.84 2.45 19.07
CA HIS A 7 2.82 3.30 19.65
C HIS A 7 1.40 2.90 19.23
N PHE A 8 1.20 2.58 17.94
CA PHE A 8 -0.13 2.32 17.37
C PHE A 8 -0.43 0.82 17.17
N GLY A 9 0.57 -0.05 17.29
CA GLY A 9 0.41 -1.50 17.23
C GLY A 9 -0.34 -1.95 15.97
N ASN A 10 -1.43 -2.70 16.18
CA ASN A 10 -2.25 -3.26 15.12
C ASN A 10 -2.99 -2.22 14.29
N LYS A 11 -3.07 -0.94 14.72
CA LYS A 11 -3.64 0.14 13.89
C LYS A 11 -2.75 0.48 12.70
N VAL A 12 -1.47 0.12 12.73
CA VAL A 12 -0.55 0.32 11.60
C VAL A 12 -0.60 -0.89 10.69
N TYR A 13 -0.74 -0.66 9.38
CA TYR A 13 -0.56 -1.70 8.37
C TYR A 13 0.88 -2.19 8.36
N ARG A 14 1.07 -3.50 8.14
CA ARG A 14 2.41 -4.10 8.01
C ARG A 14 2.99 -3.77 6.64
N THR A 15 2.14 -3.64 5.63
CA THR A 15 2.53 -3.28 4.27
C THR A 15 3.03 -1.83 4.22
N VAL A 16 4.24 -1.64 3.72
CA VAL A 16 4.87 -0.31 3.55
C VAL A 16 4.77 0.08 2.08
N ILE A 17 4.27 1.29 1.80
CA ILE A 17 4.30 1.87 0.46
C ILE A 17 5.64 2.60 0.27
N PRO A 18 6.53 2.14 -0.62
CA PRO A 18 7.83 2.78 -0.82
C PRO A 18 7.67 4.08 -1.62
N ARG A 19 8.63 5.00 -1.44
CA ARG A 19 8.75 6.14 -2.35
C ARG A 19 9.07 5.63 -3.76
N ASN A 20 8.21 5.95 -4.72
CA ASN A 20 8.29 5.38 -6.07
C ASN A 20 7.92 6.42 -7.13
N VAL A 21 8.78 6.62 -8.12
CA VAL A 21 8.58 7.62 -9.18
C VAL A 21 7.35 7.30 -10.03
N ARG A 22 7.14 6.03 -10.40
CA ARG A 22 5.98 5.62 -11.21
C ARG A 22 4.66 5.91 -10.49
N LEU A 23 4.61 5.72 -9.17
CA LEU A 23 3.45 6.07 -8.35
C LEU A 23 3.17 7.58 -8.35
N ALA A 24 4.22 8.40 -8.36
CA ALA A 24 4.12 9.86 -8.41
C ALA A 24 3.73 10.40 -9.80
N GLU A 25 4.12 9.71 -10.87
CA GLU A 25 3.80 10.07 -12.26
C GLU A 25 2.36 9.68 -12.66
N ALA A 26 1.85 8.57 -12.13
CA ALA A 26 0.55 8.02 -12.52
C ALA A 26 -0.62 9.04 -12.51
N PRO A 27 -0.76 9.93 -11.50
CA PRO A 27 -1.77 10.99 -11.49
C PRO A 27 -1.70 11.95 -12.68
N SER A 28 -0.49 12.36 -13.10
CA SER A 28 -0.27 13.26 -14.23
C SER A 28 -0.72 12.64 -15.56
N HIS A 29 -0.73 11.30 -15.64
CA HIS A 29 -1.24 10.56 -16.79
C HIS A 29 -2.72 10.19 -16.68
N GLY A 30 -3.41 10.62 -15.61
CA GLY A 30 -4.83 10.29 -15.37
C GLY A 30 -5.10 8.79 -15.21
N LYS A 31 -4.08 8.01 -14.83
CA LYS A 31 -4.18 6.55 -14.69
C LYS A 31 -3.92 6.12 -13.25
N PRO A 32 -4.68 5.17 -12.70
CA PRO A 32 -4.30 4.56 -11.43
C PRO A 32 -2.95 3.84 -11.53
N ALA A 33 -2.20 3.76 -10.42
CA ALA A 33 -0.85 3.20 -10.41
C ALA A 33 -0.76 1.78 -11.03
N MET A 34 -1.79 0.95 -10.83
CA MET A 34 -1.87 -0.40 -11.42
C MET A 34 -1.98 -0.40 -12.94
N TYR A 35 -2.63 0.60 -13.53
CA TYR A 35 -2.80 0.73 -14.98
C TYR A 35 -1.68 1.55 -15.62
N TYR A 36 -1.00 2.40 -14.85
CA TYR A 36 0.18 3.13 -15.31
C TYR A 36 1.41 2.20 -15.44
N ASP A 37 1.76 1.50 -14.36
CA ASP A 37 2.82 0.49 -14.35
C ASP A 37 2.55 -0.58 -13.29
N LYS A 38 1.93 -1.69 -13.73
CA LYS A 38 1.59 -2.84 -12.87
C LYS A 38 2.79 -3.55 -12.26
N TYR A 39 3.99 -3.39 -12.82
CA TYR A 39 5.19 -4.06 -12.34
C TYR A 39 6.02 -3.19 -11.38
N SER A 40 5.67 -1.91 -11.26
CA SER A 40 6.30 -0.97 -10.33
C SER A 40 6.20 -1.45 -8.88
N ALA A 41 7.20 -1.07 -8.07
CA ALA A 41 7.21 -1.38 -6.64
C ALA A 41 6.00 -0.75 -5.91
N GLY A 42 5.57 0.44 -6.35
CA GLY A 42 4.38 1.12 -5.81
C GLY A 42 3.09 0.34 -6.08
N ALA A 43 2.85 -0.09 -7.32
CA ALA A 43 1.67 -0.87 -7.68
C ALA A 43 1.61 -2.21 -6.90
N LYS A 44 2.73 -2.91 -6.81
CA LYS A 44 2.83 -4.16 -6.04
C LYS A 44 2.57 -3.95 -4.54
N ALA A 45 3.08 -2.86 -3.96
CA ALA A 45 2.85 -2.53 -2.55
C ALA A 45 1.37 -2.23 -2.27
N TYR A 46 0.67 -1.51 -3.16
CA TYR A 46 -0.77 -1.27 -3.01
C TYR A 46 -1.60 -2.55 -3.15
N LEU A 47 -1.22 -3.48 -4.04
CA LEU A 47 -1.87 -4.80 -4.11
C LEU A 47 -1.70 -5.60 -2.80
N ALA A 48 -0.48 -5.60 -2.23
CA ALA A 48 -0.23 -6.24 -0.95
C ALA A 48 -1.05 -5.60 0.18
N LEU A 49 -1.17 -4.27 0.18
CA LEU A 49 -1.95 -3.51 1.15
C LEU A 49 -3.44 -3.85 1.04
N ALA A 50 -3.99 -3.91 -0.18
CA ALA A 50 -5.38 -4.30 -0.40
C ALA A 50 -5.65 -5.71 0.15
N GLY A 51 -4.74 -6.66 -0.09
CA GLY A 51 -4.85 -8.00 0.50
C GLY A 51 -4.75 -7.99 2.03
N GLU A 52 -3.91 -7.14 2.63
CA GLU A 52 -3.85 -6.99 4.09
C GLU A 52 -5.14 -6.40 4.66
N MET A 53 -5.73 -5.41 3.98
CA MET A 53 -6.99 -4.79 4.38
C MET A 53 -8.13 -5.81 4.40
N LEU A 54 -8.30 -6.58 3.32
CA LEU A 54 -9.32 -7.63 3.24
C LEU A 54 -9.17 -8.67 4.36
N ARG A 55 -7.94 -9.14 4.60
CA ARG A 55 -7.67 -10.09 5.71
C ARG A 55 -7.96 -9.52 7.10
N ARG A 56 -7.94 -8.19 7.28
CA ARG A 56 -8.31 -7.57 8.56
C ARG A 56 -9.82 -7.43 8.72
N GLU A 57 -10.53 -7.20 7.63
CA GLU A 57 -12.01 -7.13 7.59
C GLU A 57 -12.65 -8.51 7.77
N GLU A 58 -12.03 -9.58 7.26
CA GLU A 58 -12.52 -10.96 7.34
C GLU A 58 -12.31 -11.64 8.71
N ILE A 59 -11.72 -10.96 9.70
CA ILE A 59 -11.59 -11.51 11.05
C ILE A 59 -12.82 -11.08 11.86
N PRO A 60 -13.80 -11.96 12.11
CA PRO A 60 -14.82 -11.66 13.10
C PRO A 60 -14.13 -11.65 14.47
N VAL A 61 -14.19 -10.51 15.16
CA VAL A 61 -13.80 -10.40 16.57
C VAL A 61 -14.76 -11.15 17.47
#